data_AF-A0A965VET5-F1
#
_entry.id   AF-A0A965VET5-F1
#
_cell.length_a   1.000
_cell.length_b   1.000
_cell.length_c   1.000
_cell.angle_alpha   90.00
_cell.angle_beta   90.00
_cell.angle_gamma   90.00
#
_symmetry.space_group_name_H-M   'P 1'
#
loop_
_entity.id
_entity.type
_entity.pdbx_description
1 polymer ?
#
loop_
_entity_poly.entity_id
_entity_poly.type
_entity_poly.pdbx_seq_one_letter_code
_entity_poly.pdbx_strand_id
1 'polypeptide(L)'
;KDFIDCGGTVRSLTSCVLQVWVANDQEHRLESSKLAKIMAIAQPLLASDDLPVEVEYEDRVVSQYPVGGAEMTPAGILFYLGTKHTACLAPEKCGVDGTECC
;
A
#
# COMPACT_ATOMS: atom_id res chain seq x y z
N LYS A 1 -2.18 4.16 10.31
CA LYS A 1 -3.48 3.48 10.45
C LYS A 1 -3.51 2.79 11.80
N ASP A 2 -4.39 3.23 12.68
CA ASP A 2 -4.62 2.57 13.96
C ASP A 2 -5.88 1.70 13.87
N PHE A 3 -5.84 0.51 14.47
CA PHE A 3 -6.95 -0.45 14.44
C PHE A 3 -6.89 -1.42 15.62
N ILE A 4 -7.98 -2.13 15.87
CA ILE A 4 -8.07 -3.17 16.91
C ILE A 4 -8.20 -4.52 16.21
N ASP A 5 -7.44 -5.51 16.66
CA ASP A 5 -7.59 -6.89 16.19
C ASP A 5 -8.75 -7.61 16.92
N CYS A 6 -9.12 -8.80 16.43
CA CYS A 6 -10.19 -9.61 17.04
C CYS A 6 -9.92 -9.97 18.52
N GLY A 7 -8.67 -9.90 18.98
CA GLY A 7 -8.28 -10.16 20.35
C GLY A 7 -8.40 -8.95 21.28
N GLY A 8 -8.79 -7.78 20.75
CA GLY A 8 -8.90 -6.53 21.50
C GLY A 8 -7.58 -5.75 21.62
N THR A 9 -6.51 -6.16 20.92
CA THR A 9 -5.23 -5.47 20.97
C THR A 9 -5.22 -4.31 19.96
N VAL A 10 -4.90 -3.11 20.44
CA VAL A 10 -4.67 -1.93 19.60
C VAL A 10 -3.36 -2.10 18.83
N ARG A 11 -3.39 -1.83 17.53
CA ARG A 11 -2.26 -1.92 16.62
C ARG A 11 -2.16 -0.67 15.76
N SER A 12 -0.95 -0.37 15.33
CA SER A 12 -0.64 0.71 14.41
C SER A 12 0.18 0.19 13.25
N LEU A 13 -0.20 0.58 12.04
CA LEU A 13 0.55 0.32 10.80
C LEU A 13 0.79 1.64 10.08
N THR A 14 2.03 1.88 9.69
CA THR A 14 2.43 3.07 8.93
C THR A 14 2.98 2.64 7.58
N SER A 15 2.44 3.22 6.51
CA SER A 15 2.89 3.02 5.14
C SER A 15 2.66 4.30 4.34
N CYS A 16 3.42 4.46 3.26
CA CYS A 16 3.12 5.44 2.22
C CYS A 16 2.19 4.76 1.21
N VAL A 17 0.99 5.30 0.99
CA VAL A 17 0.01 4.70 0.06
C VAL A 17 -0.16 5.61 -1.14
N LEU A 18 0.18 5.09 -2.32
CA LEU A 18 -0.09 5.71 -3.62
C LEU A 18 -1.45 5.22 -4.10
N GLN A 19 -2.48 6.04 -3.94
CA GLN A 19 -3.82 5.74 -4.47
C GLN A 19 -3.87 6.07 -5.95
N VAL A 20 -4.24 5.08 -6.77
CA VAL A 20 -4.33 5.21 -8.22
C VAL A 20 -5.79 5.14 -8.66
N TRP A 21 -6.24 6.20 -9.31
CA TRP A 21 -7.52 6.25 -10.01
C TRP A 21 -7.28 6.21 -11.52
N VAL A 22 -7.89 5.25 -12.20
CA VAL A 22 -7.76 5.09 -13.65
C VAL A 22 -9.02 5.63 -14.33
N ALA A 23 -8.83 6.59 -15.22
CA ALA A 23 -9.89 7.19 -16.03
C ALA A 23 -9.45 7.27 -17.49
N ASN A 24 -10.41 7.48 -18.39
CA ASN A 24 -10.14 7.63 -19.84
C ASN A 24 -9.57 9.01 -20.21
N ASP A 25 -9.40 9.88 -19.22
CA ASP A 25 -8.83 11.21 -19.37
C ASP A 25 -7.30 11.13 -19.33
N GLN A 26 -6.67 11.30 -20.49
CA GLN A 26 -5.21 11.29 -20.60
C GLN A 26 -4.58 12.67 -20.39
N GLU A 27 -5.36 13.76 -20.48
CA GLU A 27 -4.85 15.12 -20.25
C GLU A 27 -4.43 15.32 -18.79
N HIS A 28 -5.07 14.58 -17.87
CA HIS A 28 -4.81 14.65 -16.44
C HIS A 28 -3.90 13.54 -15.90
N ARG A 29 -3.17 12.82 -16.77
CA ARG A 29 -2.24 11.77 -16.35
C ARG A 29 -1.19 12.32 -15.38
N LEU A 30 -0.90 11.55 -14.33
CA LEU A 30 0.16 11.91 -13.39
C LEU A 30 1.54 11.68 -14.04
N GLU A 31 2.23 12.77 -14.35
CA GLU A 31 3.62 12.74 -14.79
C GLU A 31 4.58 12.45 -13.63
N SER A 32 5.74 11.85 -13.93
CA SER A 32 6.79 11.56 -12.94
C SER A 32 7.31 12.82 -12.23
N SER A 33 7.41 13.94 -12.95
CA SER A 33 7.81 15.24 -12.40
C SER A 33 6.81 15.77 -11.37
N LYS A 34 5.51 15.56 -11.61
CA LYS A 34 4.43 15.95 -10.70
C LYS A 34 4.39 15.03 -9.49
N LEU A 35 4.57 13.72 -9.68
CA LEU A 35 4.72 12.76 -8.57
C LEU A 35 5.89 13.15 -7.66
N ALA A 36 7.07 13.45 -8.22
CA ALA A 36 8.23 13.86 -7.43
C ALA A 36 7.95 15.11 -6.58
N LYS A 37 7.23 16.10 -7.14
CA LYS A 37 6.80 17.30 -6.39
C LYS A 37 5.84 16.95 -5.25
N ILE A 38 4.88 16.04 -5.48
CA ILE A 38 3.96 15.57 -4.44
C ILE A 38 4.73 14.90 -3.31
N MET A 39 5.72 14.05 -3.62
CA MET A 39 6.55 13.40 -2.62
C MET A 39 7.36 14.40 -1.78
N ALA A 40 7.92 15.45 -2.41
CA ALA A 40 8.62 16.50 -1.69
C ALA A 40 7.70 17.28 -0.72
N ILE A 41 6.46 17.56 -1.14
CA ILE A 41 5.44 18.20 -0.29
C ILE A 41 5.02 17.27 0.85
N ALA A 42 4.94 15.97 0.59
CA ALA A 42 4.54 14.96 1.58
C ALA A 42 5.64 14.63 2.59
N GLN A 43 6.92 14.93 2.30
CA GLN A 43 8.06 14.54 3.14
C GLN A 43 7.90 14.91 4.64
N PRO A 44 7.40 16.10 5.03
CA PRO A 44 7.20 16.42 6.45
C PRO A 44 6.09 15.58 7.12
N LEU A 45 5.20 14.96 6.34
CA LEU A 45 4.13 14.07 6.81
C LEU A 45 4.58 12.61 6.86
N LEU A 46 5.54 12.24 6.00
CA LEU A 46 6.15 10.92 6.02
C LEU A 46 7.08 10.85 7.24
N ALA A 47 6.63 10.13 8.27
CA ALA A 47 7.37 10.01 9.53
C ALA A 47 8.76 9.36 9.39
N SER A 48 9.05 8.74 8.24
CA SER A 48 10.32 8.11 7.89
C SER A 48 10.44 7.96 6.37
N ASP A 49 11.66 7.97 5.86
CA ASP A 49 11.97 7.63 4.46
C ASP A 49 11.98 6.10 4.21
N ASP A 50 11.98 5.28 5.27
CA ASP A 50 11.97 3.81 5.21
C ASP A 50 10.55 3.22 5.29
N LEU A 51 9.52 4.02 5.00
CA LEU A 51 8.14 3.55 5.03
C LEU A 51 7.88 2.53 3.91
N PRO A 52 7.19 1.41 4.21
CA PRO A 52 6.66 0.54 3.17
C PRO A 52 5.78 1.36 2.22
N VAL A 53 6.02 1.21 0.92
CA VAL A 53 5.21 1.85 -0.11
C VAL A 53 4.20 0.84 -0.63
N GLU A 54 2.93 1.24 -0.71
CA GLU A 54 1.85 0.42 -1.26
C GLU A 54 1.13 1.19 -2.37
N VAL A 55 0.69 0.50 -3.41
CA VAL A 55 -0.23 1.02 -4.41
C VAL A 55 -1.62 0.53 -4.05
N GLU A 56 -2.55 1.46 -3.90
CA GLU A 56 -3.97 1.16 -3.81
C GLU A 56 -4.64 1.38 -5.16
N TYR A 57 -5.34 0.36 -5.64
CA TYR A 57 -5.99 0.37 -6.94
C TYR A 57 -7.39 -0.23 -6.84
N GLU A 58 -8.35 0.41 -7.53
CA GLU A 58 -9.74 -0.02 -7.61
C GLU A 58 -10.09 -0.43 -9.05
N ASP A 59 -10.50 -1.68 -9.22
CA ASP A 59 -11.18 -2.18 -10.44
C ASP A 59 -12.63 -2.54 -10.08
N ARG A 60 -12.81 -3.67 -9.36
CA ARG A 60 -14.10 -4.07 -8.77
C ARG A 60 -14.13 -3.93 -7.26
N VAL A 61 -12.95 -4.04 -6.65
CA VAL A 61 -12.71 -3.92 -5.21
C VAL A 61 -11.42 -3.14 -5.02
N VAL A 62 -11.34 -2.38 -3.93
CA VAL A 62 -10.12 -1.70 -3.54
C VAL A 62 -9.10 -2.74 -3.09
N SER A 63 -7.96 -2.77 -3.76
CA SER A 63 -6.86 -3.70 -3.50
C SER A 63 -5.58 -2.92 -3.23
N GLN A 64 -4.77 -3.39 -2.27
CA GLN A 64 -3.50 -2.79 -1.91
C GLN A 64 -2.35 -3.74 -2.20
N TYR A 65 -1.34 -3.27 -2.92
CA TYR A 65 -0.19 -4.04 -3.35
C TYR A 65 1.11 -3.40 -2.85
N PRO A 66 2.00 -4.13 -2.15
CA PRO A 66 3.31 -3.60 -1.78
C PRO A 66 4.14 -3.35 -3.03
N VAL A 67 4.89 -2.26 -3.05
CA VAL A 67 5.89 -1.99 -4.08
C VAL A 67 7.17 -2.73 -3.70
N GLY A 68 7.51 -3.77 -4.47
CA GLY A 68 8.73 -4.56 -4.28
C GLY A 68 9.94 -3.99 -5.02
N GLY A 69 9.73 -3.07 -5.96
CA GLY A 69 10.79 -2.40 -6.69
C GLY A 69 10.24 -1.35 -7.65
N ALA A 70 11.13 -0.53 -8.19
CA ALA A 70 10.82 0.46 -9.22
C ALA A 70 11.97 0.59 -10.21
N GLU A 71 11.63 0.86 -11.47
CA GLU A 71 12.59 1.06 -12.55
C GLU A 71 12.23 2.31 -13.36
N MET A 72 13.23 3.09 -13.73
CA MET A 72 13.06 4.18 -14.69
C MET A 72 13.15 3.64 -16.11
N THR A 73 12.09 3.85 -16.89
CA THR A 73 12.00 3.47 -18.30
C THR A 73 11.84 4.72 -19.17
N PRO A 74 12.04 4.63 -20.50
CA PRO A 74 11.73 5.74 -21.41
C PRO A 74 10.27 6.22 -21.35
N ALA A 75 9.33 5.37 -20.90
CA ALA A 75 7.91 5.69 -20.78
C ALA A 75 7.51 6.27 -19.40
N GLY A 76 8.43 6.29 -18.44
CA GLY A 76 8.18 6.72 -17.06
C GLY A 76 8.68 5.72 -16.02
N ILE A 77 8.14 5.80 -14.81
CA ILE A 77 8.51 4.90 -13.70
C ILE A 77 7.62 3.65 -13.75
N LEU A 78 8.25 2.48 -13.81
CA LEU A 78 7.60 1.18 -13.70
C LEU A 78 7.70 0.69 -12.26
N PHE A 79 6.56 0.41 -11.61
CA PHE A 79 6.52 -0.20 -10.28
C PHE A 79 6.31 -1.71 -10.39
N TYR A 80 7.12 -2.48 -9.66
CA TYR A 80 6.96 -3.91 -9.49
C TYR A 80 6.11 -4.16 -8.24
N LEU A 81 4.89 -4.65 -8.43
CA LEU A 81 3.93 -4.89 -7.36
C LEU A 81 4.02 -6.33 -6.85
N GLY A 82 4.05 -6.49 -5.53
CA GLY A 82 3.99 -7.78 -4.84
C GLY A 82 2.57 -8.14 -4.40
N THR A 83 2.40 -9.33 -3.83
CA THR A 83 1.15 -9.77 -3.21
C THR A 83 1.13 -9.45 -1.71
N LYS A 84 -0.06 -9.15 -1.19
CA LYS A 84 -0.30 -8.96 0.24
C LYS A 84 -1.36 -9.95 0.70
N HIS A 85 -1.11 -10.60 1.83
CA HIS A 85 -2.02 -11.59 2.40
C HIS A 85 -2.65 -11.05 3.69
N THR A 86 -3.92 -11.36 3.89
CA THR A 86 -4.59 -11.13 5.17
C THR A 86 -4.14 -12.15 6.20
N ALA A 87 -4.10 -11.76 7.47
CA ALA A 87 -3.78 -12.67 8.57
C ALA A 87 -4.70 -12.39 9.77
N CYS A 88 -5.04 -13.44 10.52
CA CYS A 88 -5.58 -13.30 11.86
C CYS A 88 -4.44 -12.89 12.81
N LEU A 89 -4.58 -11.76 13.50
CA LEU A 89 -3.54 -11.24 14.40
C LEU A 89 -3.72 -11.68 15.87
N ALA A 90 -4.78 -12.44 16.17
CA ALA A 90 -5.05 -13.00 17.49
C ALA A 90 -5.44 -14.49 17.38
N PRO A 91 -4.56 -15.35 16.82
CA PRO A 91 -4.93 -16.70 16.42
C PRO A 91 -5.48 -17.56 17.57
N GLU A 92 -4.88 -17.50 18.76
CA GLU A 92 -5.34 -18.23 19.95
C GLU A 92 -6.75 -17.82 20.39
N LYS A 93 -7.02 -16.51 20.39
CA LYS A 93 -8.35 -15.99 20.77
C LYS A 93 -9.42 -16.27 19.71
N CYS A 94 -9.00 -16.56 18.48
CA CYS A 94 -9.89 -16.89 17.37
C CYS A 94 -9.98 -18.40 17.09
N GLY A 95 -9.23 -19.24 17.82
CA GLY A 95 -9.21 -20.70 17.61
C GLY A 95 -8.61 -21.13 16.28
N VAL A 96 -7.66 -20.36 15.73
CA VAL A 96 -6.98 -20.63 14.44
C VAL A 96 -5.46 -20.81 14.60
N ASP A 97 -5.04 -21.13 15.82
CA ASP A 97 -3.68 -21.29 16.30
C ASP A 97 -3.04 -22.67 16.01
N GLY A 98 -3.80 -23.63 15.47
CA GLY A 98 -3.24 -24.99 15.29
C GLY A 98 -4.02 -26.02 14.49
N THR A 99 -4.92 -25.64 13.58
CA THR A 99 -5.52 -26.64 12.66
C THR A 99 -5.50 -26.11 11.22
N GLU A 100 -4.65 -26.73 10.41
CA GLU A 100 -4.51 -26.68 8.94
C GLU A 100 -5.28 -25.58 8.18
N CYS A 101 -4.55 -24.58 7.70
CA CYS A 101 -4.88 -23.96 6.43
C CYS A 101 -3.71 -24.26 5.48
N CYS A 102 -3.87 -25.35 4.71
CA CYS A 102 -3.02 -25.68 3.57
C CYS A 102 -3.15 -24.62 2.47
#